data_AF-A0A973CLE0-F1
#
_entry.id   AF-A0A973CLE0-F1
#
_cell.length_a   1.000
_cell.length_b   1.000
_cell.length_c   1.000
_cell.angle_alpha   90.00
_cell.angle_beta   90.00
_cell.angle_gamma   90.00
#
_symmetry.space_group_name_H-M   'P 1'
#
loop_
_entity.id
_entity.type
_entity.pdbx_description
1 polymer ?
#
loop_
_entity_poly.entity_id
_entity_poly.type
_entity_poly.pdbx_seq_one_letter_code
_entity_poly.pdbx_strand_id
1 'polypeptide(L)'
;ILGAGDCIEAEDSLRTILDERLKLYRAVLKKPTTWKKTAAKNLYGWYYDTQAMFNQGGRPWKKWRKVFEPVLIKAQNPKGYWETGKGEGLGPSKKGRILATCWVALQLEVFYRYKKIKKK
;
A
#
# COMPACT_ATOMS: atom_id res chain seq x y z
N ILE A 1 -10.20 -1.70 24.97
CA ILE A 1 -10.69 -2.46 23.78
C ILE A 1 -9.56 -2.47 22.77
N LEU A 2 -9.10 -3.65 22.34
CA LEU A 2 -8.21 -3.79 21.19
C LEU A 2 -8.86 -3.07 20.00
N GLY A 3 -8.25 -1.99 19.51
CA GLY A 3 -8.80 -1.18 18.42
C GLY A 3 -9.54 0.10 18.85
N ALA A 4 -9.45 0.54 20.11
CA ALA A 4 -9.65 1.96 20.40
C ALA A 4 -8.55 2.73 19.66
N GLY A 5 -8.91 3.66 18.78
CA GLY A 5 -7.97 4.38 17.90
C GLY A 5 -6.90 5.21 18.64
N ASP A 6 -6.97 5.24 19.96
CA ASP A 6 -6.18 6.04 20.87
C ASP A 6 -5.28 5.16 21.77
N CYS A 7 -5.18 3.85 21.50
CA CYS A 7 -4.26 2.96 22.22
C CYS A 7 -2.83 3.10 21.68
N ILE A 8 -1.84 2.92 22.56
CA ILE A 8 -0.43 3.14 22.21
C ILE A 8 0.04 2.21 21.09
N GLU A 9 -0.48 0.99 21.04
CA GLU A 9 -0.15 0.01 19.99
C GLU A 9 -0.67 0.46 18.61
N ALA A 10 -1.83 1.13 18.57
CA ALA A 10 -2.37 1.68 17.34
C ALA A 10 -1.50 2.87 16.87
N GLU A 11 -1.12 3.76 17.78
CA GLU A 11 -0.23 4.89 17.47
C GLU A 11 1.15 4.44 17.01
N ASP A 12 1.75 3.48 17.71
CA ASP A 12 3.04 2.90 17.36
C ASP A 12 3.00 2.21 16.00
N SER A 13 1.91 1.49 15.69
CA SER A 13 1.72 0.89 14.37
C SER A 13 1.69 1.96 13.28
N LEU A 14 0.99 3.08 13.48
CA LEU A 14 0.95 4.18 12.52
C LEU A 14 2.32 4.81 12.32
N ARG A 15 3.10 4.98 13.39
CA ARG A 15 4.47 5.48 13.34
C ARG A 15 5.37 4.54 12.53
N THR A 16 5.35 3.24 12.83
CA THR A 16 6.10 2.21 12.11
C THR A 16 5.77 2.19 10.62
N ILE A 17 4.48 2.32 10.25
CA ILE A 17 4.08 2.40 8.84
C ILE A 17 4.71 3.63 8.15
N LEU A 18 4.66 4.81 8.79
CA LEU A 18 5.19 6.05 8.21
C LEU A 18 6.72 6.10 8.20
N ASP A 19 7.38 5.48 9.17
CA ASP A 19 8.83 5.55 9.34
C ASP A 19 9.55 4.42 8.64
N GLU A 20 8.97 3.23 8.53
CA GLU A 20 9.64 2.06 7.94
C GLU A 20 9.01 1.69 6.59
N ARG A 21 7.69 1.51 6.56
CA ARG A 21 7.02 0.96 5.38
C ARG A 21 6.90 1.98 4.24
N LEU A 22 6.72 3.26 4.57
CA LEU A 22 6.72 4.36 3.60
C LEU A 22 8.10 4.57 2.98
N LYS A 23 9.21 4.23 3.66
CA LYS A 23 10.56 4.32 3.08
C LYS A 23 10.71 3.40 1.87
N LEU A 24 10.07 2.22 1.89
CA LEU A 24 10.10 1.29 0.77
C LEU A 24 9.40 1.89 -0.47
N TYR A 25 8.23 2.53 -0.30
CA TYR A 25 7.59 3.27 -1.38
C TYR A 25 8.47 4.42 -1.89
N ARG A 26 9.08 5.21 -0.99
CA ARG A 26 9.99 6.30 -1.39
C ARG A 26 11.20 5.79 -2.17
N ALA A 27 11.75 4.64 -1.80
CA ALA A 27 12.85 4.03 -2.52
C ALA A 27 12.45 3.63 -3.94
N VAL A 28 11.26 3.05 -4.11
CA VAL A 28 10.72 2.76 -5.45
C VAL A 28 10.45 4.03 -6.23
N LEU A 29 9.92 5.07 -5.61
CA LEU A 29 9.67 6.35 -6.28
C LEU A 29 10.96 6.99 -6.81
N LYS A 30 12.06 6.89 -6.06
CA LYS A 30 13.39 7.35 -6.47
C LYS A 30 14.00 6.46 -7.56
N LYS A 31 13.78 5.15 -7.49
CA LYS A 31 14.31 4.17 -8.44
C LYS A 31 13.22 3.18 -8.89
N PRO A 32 12.38 3.57 -9.88
CA PRO A 32 11.24 2.77 -10.31
C PRO A 32 11.58 1.36 -10.78
N THR A 33 12.81 1.13 -11.26
CA THR A 33 13.30 -0.19 -11.67
C THR A 33 13.33 -1.23 -10.55
N THR A 34 13.28 -0.78 -9.28
CA THR A 34 13.23 -1.69 -8.12
C THR A 34 11.82 -2.21 -7.80
N TRP A 35 10.77 -1.67 -8.45
CA TRP A 35 9.37 -2.04 -8.21
C TRP A 35 9.16 -3.55 -8.11
N LYS A 36 9.59 -4.32 -9.13
CA LYS A 36 9.34 -5.76 -9.18
C LYS A 36 9.85 -6.49 -7.95
N LYS A 37 11.08 -6.18 -7.52
CA LYS A 37 11.71 -6.81 -6.34
C LYS A 37 11.01 -6.40 -5.04
N THR A 38 10.69 -5.12 -4.90
CA THR A 38 10.09 -4.58 -3.67
C THR A 38 8.64 -5.04 -3.51
N ALA A 39 7.83 -4.91 -4.57
CA ALA A 39 6.41 -5.25 -4.55
C ALA A 39 6.17 -6.74 -4.28
N ALA A 40 7.04 -7.63 -4.78
CA ALA A 40 6.94 -9.08 -4.58
C ALA A 40 6.92 -9.50 -3.10
N LYS A 41 7.49 -8.70 -2.20
CA LYS A 41 7.55 -8.99 -0.76
C LYS A 41 6.61 -8.14 0.09
N ASN A 42 6.04 -7.07 -0.48
CA ASN A 42 5.39 -6.03 0.30
C ASN A 42 3.94 -5.73 -0.09
N LEU A 43 3.47 -6.15 -1.28
CA LEU A 43 2.13 -5.81 -1.77
C LEU A 43 1.01 -6.14 -0.77
N TYR A 44 1.07 -7.31 -0.16
CA TYR A 44 0.09 -7.76 0.83
C TYR A 44 0.06 -6.84 2.06
N GLY A 45 1.22 -6.58 2.67
CA GLY A 45 1.29 -5.70 3.84
C GLY A 45 0.93 -4.25 3.50
N TRP A 46 1.39 -3.74 2.34
CA TRP A 46 1.06 -2.39 1.87
C TRP A 46 -0.43 -2.15 1.65
N TYR A 47 -1.19 -3.18 1.28
CA TYR A 47 -2.64 -3.11 1.25
C TYR A 47 -3.23 -2.80 2.62
N TYR A 48 -2.83 -3.52 3.67
CA TYR A 48 -3.31 -3.25 5.03
C TYR A 48 -2.79 -1.94 5.60
N ASP A 49 -1.53 -1.58 5.32
CA ASP A 49 -0.99 -0.26 5.70
C ASP A 49 -1.84 0.87 5.11
N THR A 50 -2.24 0.73 3.84
CA THR A 50 -3.06 1.71 3.13
C THR A 50 -4.42 1.85 3.81
N GLN A 51 -5.04 0.74 4.23
CA GLN A 51 -6.28 0.79 5.00
C GLN A 51 -6.11 1.45 6.37
N ALA A 52 -5.06 1.09 7.11
CA ALA A 52 -4.76 1.67 8.42
C ALA A 52 -4.54 3.19 8.32
N MET A 53 -3.74 3.63 7.35
CA MET A 53 -3.51 5.05 7.08
C MET A 53 -4.79 5.76 6.64
N PHE A 54 -5.61 5.14 5.79
CA PHE A 54 -6.88 5.71 5.34
C PHE A 54 -7.87 5.89 6.50
N ASN A 55 -8.00 4.88 7.36
CA ASN A 55 -8.88 4.90 8.53
C ASN A 55 -8.44 5.95 9.56
N GLN A 56 -7.12 6.07 9.79
CA GLN A 56 -6.60 7.15 10.63
C GLN A 56 -6.88 8.53 10.03
N GLY A 57 -6.84 8.65 8.71
CA GLY A 57 -7.12 9.89 8.01
C GLY A 57 -6.10 10.99 8.31
N GLY A 58 -6.55 12.24 8.27
CA GLY A 58 -5.76 13.40 8.69
C GLY A 58 -4.41 13.54 7.99
N ARG A 59 -3.39 13.95 8.77
CA ARG A 59 -2.01 14.16 8.31
C ARG A 59 -1.30 12.84 7.91
N PRO A 60 -1.42 11.73 8.68
CA PRO A 60 -0.84 10.44 8.29
C PRO A 60 -1.29 9.99 6.90
N TRP A 61 -2.60 10.04 6.62
CA TRP A 61 -3.14 9.67 5.32
C TRP A 61 -2.56 10.51 4.17
N LYS A 62 -2.55 11.85 4.33
CA LYS A 62 -2.01 12.77 3.32
C LYS A 62 -0.53 12.47 3.03
N LYS A 63 0.26 12.14 4.06
CA LYS A 63 1.68 11.77 3.91
C LYS A 63 1.85 10.45 3.14
N TRP A 64 1.06 9.44 3.50
CA TRP A 64 1.08 8.13 2.83
C TRP A 64 0.69 8.27 1.35
N ARG A 65 -0.46 8.91 1.09
CA ARG A 65 -1.03 9.13 -0.24
C ARG A 65 -0.07 9.78 -1.22
N LYS A 66 0.61 10.84 -0.78
CA LYS A 66 1.56 11.59 -1.61
C LYS A 66 2.68 10.72 -2.20
N VAL A 67 2.95 9.55 -1.62
CA VAL A 67 4.02 8.65 -2.06
C VAL A 67 3.47 7.39 -2.73
N PHE A 68 2.53 6.67 -2.11
CA PHE A 68 2.12 5.35 -2.62
C PHE A 68 1.40 5.46 -3.97
N GLU A 69 0.51 6.44 -4.13
CA GLU A 69 -0.33 6.58 -5.33
C GLU A 69 0.52 6.83 -6.60
N PRO A 70 1.48 7.77 -6.62
CA PRO A 70 2.39 7.91 -7.77
C PRO A 70 3.22 6.66 -8.06
N VAL A 71 3.61 5.88 -7.04
CA VAL A 71 4.36 4.64 -7.25
C VAL A 71 3.50 3.60 -7.96
N LEU A 72 2.26 3.40 -7.50
CA LEU A 72 1.36 2.41 -8.09
C LEU A 72 1.00 2.80 -9.53
N ILE A 73 0.68 4.07 -9.78
CA ILE A 73 0.34 4.57 -11.13
C ILE A 73 1.53 4.38 -12.09
N LYS A 74 2.75 4.78 -11.68
CA LYS A 74 3.95 4.64 -12.53
C LYS A 74 4.37 3.19 -12.75
N ALA A 75 4.00 2.28 -11.85
CA ALA A 75 4.29 0.86 -11.97
C ALA A 75 3.29 0.11 -12.86
N GLN A 76 2.20 0.76 -13.30
CA GLN A 76 1.19 0.12 -14.13
C GLN A 76 1.77 -0.21 -15.51
N ASN A 77 1.52 -1.44 -15.96
CA ASN A 77 1.82 -1.82 -17.34
C ASN A 77 0.86 -1.09 -18.30
N PRO A 78 1.27 -0.72 -19.52
CA PRO A 78 0.37 -0.10 -20.51
C PRO A 78 -0.91 -0.91 -20.82
N LYS A 79 -0.89 -2.23 -20.60
CA LYS A 79 -2.06 -3.11 -20.74
C LYS A 79 -2.97 -3.14 -19.49
N GLY A 80 -2.71 -2.29 -18.49
CA GLY A 80 -3.58 -2.10 -17.32
C GLY A 80 -3.32 -3.01 -16.12
N TYR A 81 -2.32 -3.91 -16.16
CA TYR A 81 -2.01 -4.84 -15.06
C TYR A 81 -0.74 -4.44 -14.29
N TRP A 82 -0.54 -5.05 -13.12
CA TRP A 82 0.72 -4.96 -12.37
C TRP A 82 1.45 -6.30 -12.35
N GLU A 83 2.77 -6.21 -12.37
CA GLU A 83 3.66 -7.37 -12.32
C GLU A 83 4.75 -7.15 -11.28
N THR A 84 5.10 -8.23 -10.58
CA THR A 84 6.18 -8.24 -9.59
C THR A 84 7.26 -9.26 -9.97
N GLY A 85 8.36 -9.25 -9.21
CA GLY A 85 9.29 -10.37 -9.17
C GLY A 85 8.66 -11.59 -8.51
N LYS A 86 9.40 -12.70 -8.50
CA LYS A 86 8.96 -13.95 -7.85
C LYS A 86 8.76 -13.73 -6.35
N GLY A 87 7.60 -14.13 -5.84
CA GLY A 87 7.21 -14.14 -4.43
C GLY A 87 6.14 -15.20 -4.19
N GLU A 88 5.61 -15.28 -2.98
CA GLU A 88 4.54 -16.23 -2.65
C GLU A 88 3.26 -15.90 -3.43
N GLY A 89 2.88 -16.76 -4.38
CA GLY A 89 1.73 -16.53 -5.28
C GLY A 89 1.92 -15.37 -6.27
N LEU A 90 3.04 -14.64 -6.21
CA LEU A 90 3.36 -13.46 -7.00
C LEU A 90 4.46 -13.77 -8.02
N GLY A 91 4.51 -12.98 -9.10
CA GLY A 91 5.52 -13.13 -10.16
C GLY A 91 4.98 -12.86 -11.56
N PRO A 92 5.80 -13.13 -12.60
CA PRO A 92 5.46 -12.82 -13.99
C PRO A 92 4.40 -13.76 -14.60
N SER A 93 4.03 -14.83 -13.89
CA SER A 93 2.99 -15.75 -14.35
C SER A 93 1.64 -15.05 -14.48
N LYS A 94 0.71 -15.62 -15.26
CA LYS A 94 -0.66 -15.09 -15.37
C LYS A 94 -1.34 -14.99 -13.99
N LYS A 95 -1.19 -16.03 -13.15
CA LYS A 95 -1.72 -16.05 -11.78
C LYS A 95 -1.10 -14.95 -10.91
N GLY A 96 0.22 -14.77 -10.99
CA GLY A 96 0.92 -13.72 -10.25
C GLY A 96 0.51 -12.31 -10.65
N ARG A 97 0.31 -12.06 -11.96
CA ARG A 97 -0.20 -10.78 -12.47
C ARG A 97 -1.63 -10.50 -12.04
N ILE A 98 -2.50 -11.50 -12.03
CA ILE A 98 -3.88 -11.36 -11.51
C ILE A 98 -3.82 -10.93 -10.04
N LEU A 99 -3.08 -11.68 -9.22
CA LEU A 99 -2.98 -11.39 -7.80
C LEU A 99 -2.37 -10.01 -7.51
N ALA A 100 -1.27 -9.66 -8.19
CA ALA A 100 -0.65 -8.34 -8.07
C ALA A 100 -1.60 -7.21 -8.46
N THR A 101 -2.35 -7.39 -9.55
CA THR A 101 -3.35 -6.42 -10.02
C THR A 101 -4.48 -6.27 -8.99
N CYS A 102 -5.00 -7.37 -8.43
CA CYS A 102 -5.99 -7.32 -7.36
C CYS A 102 -5.49 -6.52 -6.14
N TRP A 103 -4.27 -6.79 -5.65
CA TRP A 103 -3.72 -6.07 -4.50
C TRP A 103 -3.54 -4.57 -4.77
N VAL A 104 -3.08 -4.20 -5.97
CA VAL A 104 -2.88 -2.79 -6.34
C VAL A 104 -4.22 -2.09 -6.53
N ALA A 105 -5.19 -2.73 -7.19
CA ALA A 105 -6.54 -2.19 -7.34
C ALA A 105 -7.18 -1.93 -5.98
N LEU A 106 -7.10 -2.89 -5.04
CA LEU A 106 -7.62 -2.72 -3.68
C LEU A 106 -6.99 -1.52 -2.93
N GLN A 107 -5.69 -1.26 -3.13
CA GLN A 107 -5.01 -0.08 -2.58
C GLN A 107 -5.50 1.22 -3.22
N LEU A 108 -5.65 1.25 -4.54
CA LEU A 108 -6.09 2.44 -5.28
C LEU A 108 -7.59 2.71 -5.10
N GLU A 109 -8.39 1.70 -4.81
CA GLU A 109 -9.85 1.81 -4.62
C GLU A 109 -10.24 2.19 -3.20
N VAL A 110 -9.28 2.32 -2.27
CA VAL A 110 -9.56 2.65 -0.86
C VAL A 110 -10.38 3.94 -0.73
N PHE A 111 -10.19 4.90 -1.64
CA PHE A 111 -10.93 6.17 -1.69
C PHE A 111 -12.40 6.01 -2.05
N TYR A 112 -12.74 4.99 -2.84
CA TYR A 112 -14.07 4.80 -3.42
C TYR A 112 -14.88 3.77 -2.64
N ARG A 113 -14.20 2.80 -1.99
CA ARG A 113 -14.87 1.70 -1.29
C ARG A 113 -15.21 1.98 0.17
N TYR A 114 -14.41 2.75 0.89
CA TYR A 114 -14.58 2.90 2.34
C TYR A 114 -15.15 4.27 2.72
N LYS A 115 -16.29 4.28 3.41
CA LYS A 115 -16.75 5.45 4.16
C LYS A 115 -15.80 5.64 5.35
N LYS A 116 -15.20 6.83 5.47
CA LYS A 116 -14.35 7.18 6.62
C LYS A 116 -15.12 6.91 7.91
N ILE A 117 -14.46 6.28 8.89
CA ILE A 117 -15.02 6.12 10.23
C ILE A 117 -15.25 7.52 10.80
N LYS A 118 -16.52 7.86 11.10
CA LYS A 118 -16.84 9.12 11.78
C LYS A 118 -16.38 9.01 13.23
N LYS A 119 -15.49 9.90 13.67
CA LYS A 119 -15.23 10.08 15.11
C LYS A 119 -16.51 10.67 15.73
N LYS A 120 -17.02 10.02 16.77
CA LYS A 120 -18.06 10.58 17.66
C LYS A 120 -17.43 11.61 18.58
#